data_AF-A0A800M6U4-F1
#
_entry.id   AF-A0A800M6U4-F1
#
_cell.length_a   1.000
_cell.length_b   1.000
_cell.length_c   1.000
_cell.angle_alpha   90.00
_cell.angle_beta   90.00
_cell.angle_gamma   90.00
#
_symmetry.space_group_name_H-M   'P 1'
#
loop_
_entity.id
_entity.type
_entity.pdbx_description
1 polymer ?
#
loop_
_entity_poly.entity_id
_entity_poly.type
_entity_poly.pdbx_seq_one_letter_code
_entity_poly.pdbx_strand_id
1 'polypeptide(L)'
;MPQSNQDRILMWEAGISAIQDHFWLGIGYGNDSEIMPVYREKISERTGHRFYNSAGTGIHNIYLQTWINYGLFGFLGYLSILIIFFWQSILTL
;
A
#
# COMPACT_ATOMS: atom_id res chain seq x y z
N MET A 1 18.63 -13.17 0.82
CA MET A 1 17.26 -13.13 1.40
C MET A 1 16.36 -14.05 0.60
N PRO A 2 15.33 -14.67 1.21
CA PRO A 2 14.33 -15.41 0.45
C PRO A 2 13.65 -14.51 -0.60
N GLN A 3 13.37 -15.03 -1.79
CA GLN A 3 12.79 -14.27 -2.92
C GLN A 3 11.49 -13.54 -2.53
N SER A 4 10.63 -14.19 -1.74
CA SER A 4 9.39 -13.60 -1.19
C SER A 4 9.62 -12.35 -0.31
N ASN A 5 10.72 -12.32 0.46
CA ASN A 5 11.04 -11.16 1.29
C ASN A 5 11.58 -10.00 0.46
N GLN A 6 12.34 -10.30 -0.60
CA GLN A 6 12.81 -9.31 -1.55
C GLN A 6 11.65 -8.69 -2.34
N ASP A 7 10.70 -9.52 -2.79
CA ASP A 7 9.47 -9.05 -3.44
C ASP A 7 8.73 -8.04 -2.56
N ARG A 8 8.55 -8.32 -1.26
CA ARG A 8 7.85 -7.40 -0.33
C ARG A 8 8.51 -6.03 -0.26
N ILE A 9 9.83 -5.96 -0.16
CA ILE A 9 10.56 -4.69 -0.06
C ILE A 9 10.34 -3.86 -1.34
N LEU A 10 10.49 -4.49 -2.51
CA LEU A 10 10.31 -3.82 -3.80
C LEU A 10 8.84 -3.49 -4.10
N MET A 11 7.91 -4.30 -3.59
CA MET A 11 6.47 -4.01 -3.63
C MET A 11 6.12 -2.78 -2.78
N TRP A 12 6.78 -2.59 -1.63
CA TRP A 12 6.62 -1.38 -0.82
C TRP A 12 7.19 -0.17 -1.52
N GLU A 13 8.33 -0.31 -2.20
CA GLU A 13 8.89 0.77 -3.01
C GLU A 13 7.93 1.19 -4.13
N ALA A 14 7.39 0.22 -4.89
CA ALA A 14 6.35 0.49 -5.89
C ALA A 14 5.11 1.14 -5.27
N GLY A 15 4.69 0.68 -4.08
CA GLY A 15 3.59 1.26 -3.33
C GLY A 15 3.82 2.71 -2.91
N ILE A 16 5.03 3.04 -2.45
CA ILE A 16 5.42 4.41 -2.09
C ILE A 16 5.39 5.30 -3.34
N SER A 17 5.89 4.82 -4.48
CA SER A 17 5.78 5.57 -5.74
C SER A 17 4.32 5.83 -6.14
N ALA A 18 3.43 4.85 -5.99
CA ALA A 18 2.00 5.04 -6.25
C ALA A 18 1.36 6.06 -5.30
N ILE A 19 1.74 6.05 -4.01
CA ILE A 19 1.30 7.04 -3.03
C ILE A 19 1.77 8.44 -3.40
N GLN A 20 2.99 8.60 -3.93
CA GLN A 20 3.49 9.92 -4.36
C GLN A 20 2.64 10.51 -5.49
N ASP A 21 2.20 9.68 -6.45
CA ASP A 21 1.39 10.11 -7.59
C ASP A 21 -0.11 10.26 -7.25
N HIS A 22 -0.63 9.47 -6.29
CA HIS A 22 -2.05 9.43 -5.90
C HIS A 22 -2.30 9.78 -4.43
N PHE A 23 -1.52 10.74 -3.89
CA PHE A 23 -1.40 10.98 -2.46
C PHE A 23 -2.71 11.21 -1.70
N TRP A 24 -3.61 12.03 -2.26
CA TRP A 24 -4.79 12.52 -1.54
C TRP A 24 -5.95 11.53 -1.52
N LEU A 25 -6.26 10.91 -2.67
CA LEU A 25 -7.44 10.08 -2.87
C LEU A 25 -7.13 8.59 -3.12
N GLY A 26 -5.87 8.27 -3.36
CA GLY A 26 -5.46 6.92 -3.74
C GLY A 26 -5.88 6.56 -5.16
N ILE A 27 -5.68 5.30 -5.49
CA ILE A 27 -5.97 4.72 -6.81
C ILE A 27 -7.40 4.16 -6.91
N GLY A 28 -8.13 4.09 -5.80
CA GLY A 28 -9.44 3.45 -5.70
C GLY A 28 -9.35 1.96 -5.37
N TYR A 29 -10.29 1.47 -4.55
CA TYR A 29 -10.37 0.05 -4.18
C TYR A 29 -10.60 -0.83 -5.41
N GLY A 30 -9.78 -1.88 -5.55
CA GLY A 30 -9.89 -2.86 -6.63
C GLY A 30 -9.11 -2.52 -7.89
N ASN A 31 -8.45 -1.35 -7.94
CA ASN A 31 -7.69 -0.91 -9.11
C ASN A 31 -6.21 -1.34 -9.08
N ASP A 32 -5.79 -2.12 -8.07
CA ASP A 32 -4.42 -2.60 -7.91
C ASP A 32 -3.89 -3.31 -9.17
N SER A 33 -4.69 -4.20 -9.76
CA SER A 33 -4.28 -4.97 -10.95
C SER A 33 -4.12 -4.12 -12.20
N GLU A 34 -4.75 -2.95 -12.25
CA GLU A 34 -4.71 -2.04 -13.40
C GLU A 34 -3.59 -1.01 -13.26
N ILE A 35 -3.42 -0.44 -12.05
CA ILE A 35 -2.54 0.71 -11.83
C ILE A 35 -1.17 0.31 -11.28
N MET A 36 -1.09 -0.68 -10.39
CA MET A 36 0.19 -1.09 -9.78
C MET A 36 1.22 -1.73 -10.73
N PRO A 37 0.86 -2.35 -11.89
CA PRO A 37 1.85 -2.87 -12.83
C PRO A 37 2.87 -1.83 -13.30
N VAL A 38 2.43 -0.59 -13.57
CA VAL A 38 3.32 0.47 -14.07
C VAL A 38 4.42 0.82 -13.05
N TYR A 39 4.08 0.87 -11.76
CA TYR A 39 5.05 1.13 -10.71
C TYR A 39 6.02 -0.03 -10.51
N ARG A 40 5.54 -1.27 -10.63
CA ARG A 40 6.42 -2.46 -10.57
C ARG A 40 7.34 -2.54 -11.77
N GLU A 41 6.87 -2.20 -12.97
CA GLU A 41 7.69 -2.17 -14.19
C GLU A 41 8.86 -1.19 -14.04
N LYS A 42 8.62 0.04 -13.56
CA LYS A 42 9.69 1.01 -13.27
C LYS A 42 10.75 0.45 -12.30
N ILE A 43 10.35 -0.31 -11.29
CA ILE A 43 11.27 -0.96 -10.36
C ILE A 43 12.04 -2.10 -11.04
N SER A 44 11.36 -2.92 -11.84
CA SER A 44 11.97 -4.01 -12.62
C SER A 44 13.00 -3.48 -13.62
N GLU A 45 12.71 -2.40 -14.33
CA GLU A 45 13.65 -1.74 -15.26
C GLU A 45 14.90 -1.24 -14.55
N ARG A 46 14.74 -0.62 -13.37
CA ARG A 46 15.86 -0.05 -12.60
C ARG A 46 16.72 -1.12 -11.91
N THR A 47 16.13 -2.22 -11.46
CA THR A 47 16.80 -3.21 -10.58
C THR A 47 17.10 -4.55 -11.26
N GLY A 48 16.50 -4.82 -12.42
CA GLY A 48 16.52 -6.14 -13.05
C GLY A 48 15.67 -7.19 -12.33
N HIS A 49 14.93 -6.80 -11.28
CA HIS A 49 14.13 -7.72 -10.47
C HIS A 49 12.86 -8.17 -11.21
N ARG A 50 12.49 -9.45 -11.06
CA ARG A 50 11.21 -9.99 -11.55
C ARG A 50 10.36 -10.40 -10.37
N PHE A 51 9.18 -9.78 -10.26
CA PHE A 51 8.19 -10.16 -9.25
C PHE A 51 7.59 -11.52 -9.59
N TYR A 52 7.40 -12.38 -8.57
CA TYR A 52 6.83 -13.71 -8.75
C TYR A 52 5.32 -13.77 -8.48
N ASN A 53 4.72 -12.61 -8.20
CA ASN A 53 3.29 -12.46 -7.94
C ASN A 53 2.70 -11.33 -8.80
N SER A 54 1.37 -11.36 -8.96
CA SER A 54 0.65 -10.32 -9.70
C SER A 54 0.67 -8.99 -8.94
N ALA A 55 0.58 -7.88 -9.68
CA ALA A 55 0.45 -6.55 -9.07
C ALA A 55 -0.80 -6.44 -8.18
N GLY A 56 -1.89 -7.12 -8.57
CA GLY A 56 -3.16 -7.18 -7.82
C GLY A 56 -3.13 -8.03 -6.54
N THR A 57 -2.04 -8.75 -6.25
CA THR A 57 -1.91 -9.52 -4.99
C THR A 57 -1.83 -8.60 -3.75
N GLY A 58 -1.64 -7.28 -3.97
CA GLY A 58 -1.45 -6.30 -2.92
C GLY A 58 -0.04 -6.35 -2.35
N ILE A 59 0.36 -5.29 -1.66
CA ILE A 59 1.74 -5.12 -1.18
C ILE A 59 2.00 -5.74 0.20
N HIS A 60 0.99 -6.43 0.76
CA HIS A 60 1.03 -7.11 2.05
C HIS A 60 1.53 -6.25 3.24
N ASN A 61 1.24 -4.96 3.19
CA ASN A 61 1.36 -4.03 4.32
C ASN A 61 0.06 -3.25 4.38
N ILE A 62 -0.76 -3.48 5.40
CA ILE A 62 -2.11 -2.90 5.46
C ILE A 62 -2.09 -1.38 5.51
N TYR A 63 -1.09 -0.75 6.12
CA TYR A 63 -1.01 0.71 6.21
C TYR A 63 -0.73 1.33 4.84
N LEU A 64 0.28 0.80 4.14
CA LEU A 64 0.60 1.25 2.79
C LEU A 64 -0.53 0.89 1.82
N GLN A 65 -1.12 -0.30 1.91
CA GLN A 65 -2.22 -0.74 1.05
C GLN A 65 -3.46 0.15 1.20
N THR A 66 -3.81 0.52 2.44
CA THR A 66 -4.93 1.45 2.69
C THR A 66 -4.65 2.83 2.11
N TRP A 67 -3.42 3.34 2.24
CA TRP A 67 -3.06 4.61 1.63
C TRP A 67 -3.07 4.55 0.10
N ILE A 68 -2.51 3.50 -0.51
CA ILE A 68 -2.56 3.30 -1.96
C ILE A 68 -4.02 3.34 -2.44
N ASN A 69 -4.92 2.61 -1.79
CA ASN A 69 -6.29 2.44 -2.29
C ASN A 69 -7.19 3.66 -2.01
N TYR A 70 -6.99 4.37 -0.90
CA TYR A 70 -7.93 5.40 -0.44
C TYR A 70 -7.30 6.77 -0.15
N GLY A 71 -6.00 6.91 -0.40
CA GLY A 71 -5.27 8.16 -0.19
C GLY A 71 -5.14 8.55 1.29
N LEU A 72 -4.64 9.76 1.50
CA LEU A 72 -4.45 10.32 2.84
C LEU A 72 -5.78 10.36 3.62
N PHE A 73 -6.88 10.76 2.98
CA PHE A 73 -8.16 10.90 3.68
C PHE A 73 -8.70 9.55 4.17
N GLY A 74 -8.67 8.52 3.32
CA GLY A 74 -9.06 7.18 3.73
C GLY A 74 -8.13 6.59 4.78
N PHE A 75 -6.82 6.84 4.66
CA PHE A 75 -5.84 6.41 5.65
C PHE A 75 -6.04 7.06 7.03
N LEU A 76 -6.29 8.37 7.08
CA LEU A 76 -6.61 9.07 8.34
C LEU A 76 -7.94 8.59 8.92
N GLY A 77 -8.94 8.33 8.07
CA GLY A 77 -10.20 7.72 8.51
C GLY A 77 -9.98 6.36 9.16
N TYR A 78 -9.19 5.48 8.51
CA TYR A 78 -8.80 4.19 9.06
C TYR A 78 -8.11 4.30 10.44
N LEU A 79 -7.13 5.20 10.58
CA LEU A 79 -6.45 5.42 11.86
C LEU A 79 -7.39 6.00 12.93
N SER A 80 -8.31 6.89 12.54
CA SER A 80 -9.26 7.50 13.48
C SER A 80 -10.17 6.48 14.14
N ILE A 81 -10.57 5.42 13.43
CA ILE A 81 -11.39 4.33 14.01
C ILE A 81 -10.67 3.70 15.20
N LEU A 82 -9.38 3.36 15.03
CA LEU A 82 -8.57 2.78 16.10
C LEU A 82 -8.38 3.77 17.25
N ILE A 83 -8.03 5.02 16.94
CA ILE A 83 -7.80 6.06 17.95
C ILE A 83 -9.06 6.29 18.80
N ILE A 84 -10.22 6.47 18.15
CA ILE A 84 -11.49 6.71 18.84
C ILE A 84 -11.88 5.49 19.68
N PHE A 85 -11.74 4.28 19.14
CA PHE A 85 -12.05 3.06 19.86
C PHE A 85 -11.24 2.92 21.15
N PHE A 86 -9.92 3.08 21.08
CA PHE A 86 -9.06 3.00 22.26
C PHE A 86 -9.31 4.14 23.24
N TRP A 87 -9.54 5.35 22.75
CA TRP A 87 -9.89 6.50 23.59
C TRP A 87 -11.15 6.26 24.41
N GLN A 88 -12.23 5.78 23.77
CA GLN A 88 -13.49 5.46 24.46
C GLN A 88 -13.31 4.31 25.46
N SER A 89 -12.52 3.30 25.11
CA SER A 89 -12.24 2.16 25.99
C SER A 89 -11.51 2.59 27.26
N ILE A 90 -10.59 3.55 27.16
CA ILE A 90 -9.85 4.08 28.32
C ILE A 90 -10.76 4.96 29.19
N LEU A 91 -11.60 5.81 28.59
CA LEU A 91 -12.52 6.68 29.34
C LEU A 91 -13.62 5.92 30.10
N THR A 92 -13.89 4.67 29.72
CA THR A 92 -14.93 3.84 30.34
C THR A 92 -14.38 2.95 31.47
N LEU A 93 -13.07 3.00 31.75
CA LEU A 93 -12.40 2.36 32.90
C LEU A 93 -12.46 3.25 34.13
#